data_AF-A0A3N5NDT9-F1
#
_entry.id   AF-A0A3N5NDT9-F1
#
_cell.length_a   1.000
_cell.length_b   1.000
_cell.length_c   1.000
_cell.angle_alpha   90.00
_cell.angle_beta   90.00
_cell.angle_gamma   90.00
#
_symmetry.space_group_name_H-M   'P 1'
#
loop_
_entity.id
_entity.type
_entity.pdbx_description
1 polymer ?
#
loop_
_entity_poly.entity_id
_entity_poly.type
_entity_poly.pdbx_seq_one_letter_code
_entity_poly.pdbx_strand_id
1 'polypeptide(L)' 'MSRFTGTDSYISTDDLTMAVNAAITLERPLLVKGEPGTGKTMLAEEVARALDRPLFQWHIKSTAKAQQG' A
#
# COMPACT_ATOMS: atom_id res chain seq x y z
N MET A 1 3.23 18.57 1.38
CA MET A 1 3.70 17.17 1.38
C MET A 1 2.64 16.30 2.03
N SER A 2 2.12 15.29 1.34
CA SER A 2 1.14 14.35 1.87
C SER A 2 1.87 13.24 2.64
N ARG A 3 1.64 13.14 3.95
CA ARG A 3 2.30 12.18 4.84
C ARG A 3 1.27 11.19 5.38
N PHE A 4 1.58 9.91 5.35
CA PHE A 4 0.80 8.86 5.98
C PHE A 4 1.16 8.77 7.47
N THR A 5 0.16 8.78 8.35
CA THR A 5 0.33 8.74 9.82
C THR A 5 -0.40 7.56 10.47
N GLY A 6 -0.86 6.59 9.67
CA GLY A 6 -1.81 5.58 10.12
C GLY A 6 -3.27 6.04 9.96
N THR A 7 -4.21 5.18 10.33
CA THR A 7 -5.66 5.47 10.31
C THR A 7 -6.31 4.83 11.53
N ASP A 8 -7.53 5.27 11.90
CA ASP A 8 -8.28 4.70 13.03
C ASP A 8 -8.52 3.18 12.90
N SER A 9 -8.52 2.66 11.67
CA SER A 9 -8.74 1.25 11.34
C SER A 9 -7.45 0.45 11.07
N TYR A 10 -6.26 1.07 11.08
CA TYR A 10 -5.02 0.38 10.72
C TYR A 10 -3.85 0.81 11.61
N ILE A 11 -3.38 -0.15 12.40
CA ILE A 11 -2.21 0.00 13.27
C ILE A 11 -0.96 -0.27 12.43
N SER A 12 -0.25 0.78 12.03
CA SER A 12 1.06 0.68 11.41
C SER A 12 2.16 0.78 12.47
N THR A 13 3.21 -0.02 12.33
CA THR A 13 4.45 0.21 13.06
C THR A 13 5.12 1.49 12.56
N ASP A 14 6.00 2.08 13.37
CA ASP A 14 6.78 3.26 12.97
C ASP A 14 7.60 2.98 11.70
N ASP A 15 8.20 1.79 11.61
CA ASP A 15 8.97 1.34 10.45
C ASP A 15 8.13 1.28 9.17
N LEU A 16 6.91 0.74 9.27
CA LEU A 16 6.01 0.65 8.12
C LEU A 16 5.58 2.04 7.66
N THR A 17 5.26 2.91 8.61
CA THR A 17 4.88 4.31 8.37
C THR A 17 6.03 5.07 7.72
N MET A 18 7.26 4.86 8.17
CA MET A 18 8.47 5.42 7.57
C MET A 18 8.66 4.94 6.13
N ALA A 19 8.55 3.64 5.87
CA ALA A 19 8.73 3.06 4.54
C ALA A 19 7.71 3.62 3.53
N VAL A 20 6.44 3.75 3.92
CA VAL A 20 5.39 4.37 3.09
C VAL A 20 5.73 5.82 2.77
N ASN A 21 6.07 6.61 3.79
CA ASN A 21 6.40 8.02 3.60
C ASN A 21 7.66 8.24 2.75
N ALA A 22 8.66 7.37 2.90
CA ALA A 22 9.87 7.38 2.07
C ALA A 22 9.54 7.08 0.61
N ALA A 23 8.71 6.07 0.34
CA ALA A 23 8.28 5.72 -1.01
C ALA A 23 7.52 6.87 -1.70
N ILE A 24 6.61 7.55 -0.97
CA ILE A 24 5.89 8.72 -1.46
C ILE A 24 6.85 9.87 -1.75
N THR A 25 7.74 10.18 -0.81
CA THR A 25 8.68 11.31 -0.92
C THR A 25 9.68 11.13 -2.05
N LEU A 26 10.12 9.89 -2.28
CA LEU A 26 11.08 9.56 -3.34
C LEU A 26 10.40 9.26 -4.68
N GLU A 27 9.07 9.22 -4.73
CA GLU A 27 8.29 8.78 -5.89
C GLU A 27 8.74 7.40 -6.41
N ARG A 28 9.07 6.50 -5.48
CA ARG A 28 9.54 5.14 -5.79
C ARG A 28 8.50 4.10 -5.38
N PRO A 29 8.37 3.00 -6.13
CA PRO A 29 7.44 1.93 -5.79
C PRO A 29 7.83 1.23 -4.47
N LEU A 30 6.83 0.86 -3.67
CA LEU A 30 6.97 0.10 -2.43
C LEU A 30 6.41 -1.32 -2.58
N LEU A 31 7.25 -2.33 -2.36
CA LEU A 31 6.82 -3.73 -2.31
C LEU A 31 6.65 -4.18 -0.86
N VAL A 32 5.42 -4.51 -0.48
CA VAL A 32 5.10 -4.98 0.88
C VAL A 32 4.99 -6.51 0.88
N LYS A 33 5.75 -7.18 1.76
CA LYS A 33 5.76 -8.64 1.94
C LYS A 33 5.35 -9.00 3.38
N GLY A 34 4.81 -10.21 3.57
CA GLY A 34 4.44 -10.72 4.90
C GLY A 34 3.48 -11.91 4.81
N GLU A 35 3.21 -12.58 5.92
CA GLU A 35 2.33 -13.75 6.00
C GLU A 35 0.88 -13.45 5.59
N PRO A 36 0.12 -14.42 5.03
CA PRO A 36 -1.30 -14.23 4.74
C PRO A 36 -2.07 -13.69 5.97
N GLY A 37 -2.95 -12.70 5.77
CA GLY A 37 -3.76 -12.12 6.86
C GLY A 37 -3.12 -10.95 7.62
N THR A 38 -1.87 -10.55 7.33
CA THR A 38 -1.20 -9.43 8.05
C THR A 38 -1.59 -8.02 7.59
N GLY A 39 -2.78 -7.83 7.01
CA GLY A 39 -3.28 -6.50 6.65
C GLY A 39 -2.60 -5.79 5.47
N LYS A 40 -1.86 -6.50 4.60
CA LYS A 40 -1.19 -5.89 3.42
C LYS A 40 -2.14 -5.22 2.43
N THR A 41 -3.29 -5.86 2.15
CA THR A 41 -4.32 -5.27 1.28
C THR A 41 -4.93 -4.03 1.92
N MET A 42 -5.24 -4.11 3.22
CA MET A 42 -5.78 -3.00 4.00
C MET A 42 -4.81 -1.81 4.05
N LEU A 43 -3.50 -2.05 4.13
CA LEU A 43 -2.51 -0.98 4.03
C LEU A 43 -2.66 -0.17 2.74
N ALA A 44 -2.82 -0.82 1.59
CA ALA A 44 -2.97 -0.12 0.31
C ALA A 44 -4.25 0.73 0.29
N GLU A 45 -5.35 0.19 0.84
CA GLU A 45 -6.64 0.90 0.96
C GLU A 45 -6.53 2.12 1.86
N GLU A 46 -5.92 1.98 3.04
CA GLU A 46 -5.80 3.07 4.02
C GLU A 46 -4.80 4.14 3.56
N VAL A 47 -3.71 3.75 2.88
CA VAL A 47 -2.79 4.71 2.26
C VAL A 47 -3.49 5.51 1.17
N ALA A 48 -4.26 4.86 0.29
CA ALA A 48 -5.01 5.56 -0.75
C ALA A 48 -6.04 6.53 -0.16
N ARG A 49 -6.78 6.09 0.87
CA ARG A 49 -7.76 6.92 1.60
C ARG A 49 -7.11 8.11 2.29
N ALA A 50 -6.03 7.90 3.03
CA ALA A 50 -5.33 8.95 3.78
C ALA A 50 -4.70 10.02 2.87
N LEU A 51 -4.34 9.65 1.64
CA LEU A 51 -3.73 10.56 0.67
C LEU A 51 -4.74 11.13 -0.33
N ASP A 52 -6.02 10.78 -0.22
CA ASP A 52 -7.08 11.10 -1.18
C ASP A 52 -6.69 10.75 -2.62
N ARG A 53 -6.25 9.51 -2.82
CA ARG A 53 -5.79 8.99 -4.12
C ARG A 53 -6.65 7.80 -4.57
N PRO A 54 -6.82 7.61 -5.89
CA PRO A 54 -7.47 6.41 -6.40
C PRO A 54 -6.66 5.16 -6.05
N LEU A 55 -7.34 4.09 -5.67
CA LEU A 55 -6.76 2.76 -5.49
C LEU A 55 -7.03 1.91 -6.73
N PHE A 56 -5.96 1.52 -7.43
CA PHE A 56 -6.05 0.59 -8.54
C PHE A 56 -5.70 -0.82 -8.05
N GLN A 57 -6.67 -1.72 -8.08
CA GLN A 57 -6.48 -3.11 -7.64
C GLN A 57 -6.32 -4.04 -8.84
N TRP A 58 -5.22 -4.81 -8.85
CA TRP A 58 -4.98 -5.85 -9.83
C TRP A 58 -5.01 -7.24 -9.19
N HIS A 59 -5.97 -8.07 -9.59
CA HIS A 59 -6.05 -9.45 -9.12
C HIS A 59 -5.25 -10.37 -10.05
N ILE A 60 -4.03 -10.72 -9.67
CA ILE A 60 -3.17 -11.63 -10.43
C ILE A 60 -3.49 -13.09 -10.07
N LYS A 61 -3.74 -13.93 -11.08
CA LYS A 61 -3.88 -15.39 -10.97
C LYS A 61 -2.81 -16.07 -11.82
N SER A 62 -2.53 -17.35 -11.59
CA SER A 62 -1.59 -18.13 -12.43
C SER A 62 -1.98 -18.19 -13.91
N THR A 63 -3.24 -17.91 -14.23
CA THR A 63 -3.79 -17.84 -15.58
C THR A 63 -3.83 -16.42 -16.15
N ALA A 64 -3.39 -15.40 -15.41
CA ALA A 64 -3.36 -14.03 -15.88
C ALA A 64 -2.30 -13.88 -16.98
N LYS A 65 -2.68 -13.30 -18.12
CA LYS A 65 -1.75 -13.00 -19.23
C LYS A 65 -1.22 -11.57 -19.06
N ALA A 66 0.08 -11.36 -19.31
CA ALA A 66 0.75 -10.07 -19.17
C ALA A 66 0.12 -8.94 -20.01
N GLN A 67 -0.60 -9.25 -21.09
CA GLN A 67 -1.33 -8.26 -21.89
C GLN A 67 -2.58 -7.69 -21.22
N GLN A 68 -3.00 -8.28 -20.09
CA GLN A 68 -4.14 -7.73 -19.37
C GLN A 68 -3.75 -6.55 -18.50
N GLY A 69 -2.46 -6.34 -18.19
CA GLY A 69 -1.88 -5.29 -17.33
C GLY A 69 -1.36 -4.05 -18.06
#